data_AF-H2Z7K6-F1
#
_entry.id   AF-H2Z7K6-F1
#
_cell.length_a   1.000
_cell.length_b   1.000
_cell.length_c   1.000
_cell.angle_alpha   90.00
_cell.angle_beta   90.00
_cell.angle_gamma   90.00
#
_symmetry.space_group_name_H-M   'P 1'
#
loop_
_entity.id
_entity.type
_entity.pdbx_description
1 polymer ?
#
loop_
_entity_poly.entity_id
_entity_poly.type
_entity_poly.pdbx_seq_one_letter_code
_entity_poly.pdbx_strand_id
1 'polypeptide(L)'
;MRKQLKKAIKSREEPQLEESIKKYKTIEPTKSLDSLVKKAKNLLEMLKCSKGLSSAVLSRVIADIQSAVDRIKKGGFDELSSDVASAEKLLLRLRHLERLRSEVLELKQSTIAELRSYKQPIPVIHNVMKATYMLLGVPENETKKWSSIQTLLGKTGKDGLKRRISTFKETSVTLEIARRAKHLIGQEEDLESIRDVSAGAATFYLWVTGMVEEVLHNAQ
;
A
#
# COMPACT_ATOMS: atom_id res chain seq x y z
N MET A 1 -22.33 -16.64 -37.56
CA MET A 1 -22.28 -15.91 -36.26
C MET A 1 -21.92 -16.80 -35.06
N ARG A 2 -22.60 -17.91 -34.79
CA ARG A 2 -22.26 -18.81 -33.64
C ARG A 2 -20.80 -19.30 -33.64
N LYS A 3 -20.24 -19.61 -34.82
CA LYS A 3 -18.80 -19.96 -34.98
C LYS A 3 -17.86 -18.79 -34.61
N GLN A 4 -18.23 -17.55 -34.93
CA GLN A 4 -17.44 -16.35 -34.59
C GLN A 4 -17.48 -16.07 -33.09
N LEU A 5 -18.64 -16.17 -32.44
CA LEU A 5 -18.74 -16.01 -30.98
C LEU A 5 -17.98 -17.11 -30.23
N LYS A 6 -18.02 -18.36 -30.71
CA LYS A 6 -17.15 -19.44 -30.20
C LYS A 6 -15.66 -19.14 -30.39
N LYS A 7 -15.26 -18.54 -31.51
CA LYS A 7 -13.87 -18.12 -31.77
C LYS A 7 -13.45 -17.01 -30.79
N ALA A 8 -14.31 -16.02 -30.55
CA ALA A 8 -14.04 -14.94 -29.60
C ALA A 8 -13.96 -15.44 -28.14
N ILE A 9 -14.84 -16.37 -27.73
CA ILE A 9 -14.74 -17.03 -26.41
C ILE A 9 -13.40 -17.76 -26.28
N LYS A 10 -12.91 -18.39 -27.35
CA LYS A 10 -11.61 -19.08 -27.35
C LYS A 10 -10.43 -18.11 -27.33
N SER A 11 -10.51 -16.97 -28.02
CA SER A 11 -9.42 -15.98 -28.02
C SER A 11 -9.29 -15.25 -26.69
N ARG A 12 -10.37 -15.16 -25.88
CA ARG A 12 -10.41 -14.46 -24.58
C ARG A 12 -9.96 -12.99 -24.67
N GLU A 13 -10.09 -12.39 -25.85
CA GLU A 13 -9.80 -10.97 -26.05
C GLU A 13 -11.04 -10.12 -25.76
N GLU A 14 -10.95 -9.23 -24.79
CA GLU A 14 -12.07 -8.36 -24.37
C GLU A 14 -12.73 -7.61 -25.55
N PRO A 15 -11.99 -6.91 -26.45
CA PRO A 15 -12.60 -6.17 -27.54
C PRO A 15 -13.33 -7.07 -28.55
N GLN A 16 -12.71 -8.19 -28.93
CA GLN A 16 -13.30 -9.15 -29.87
C GLN A 16 -14.55 -9.82 -29.29
N LEU A 17 -14.54 -10.09 -27.99
CA LEU A 17 -15.65 -10.71 -27.27
C LEU A 17 -16.83 -9.75 -27.15
N GLU A 18 -16.57 -8.49 -26.80
CA GLU A 18 -17.61 -7.45 -26.71
C GLU A 18 -18.26 -7.16 -28.06
N GLU A 19 -17.45 -7.03 -29.12
CA GLU A 19 -17.94 -6.83 -30.48
C GLU A 19 -18.77 -8.03 -30.97
N SER A 20 -18.28 -9.25 -30.72
CA SER A 20 -18.98 -10.48 -31.10
C SER A 20 -20.31 -10.65 -30.38
N ILE A 21 -20.41 -10.26 -29.09
CA ILE A 21 -21.66 -10.27 -28.33
C ILE A 21 -22.65 -9.24 -28.90
N LYS A 22 -22.19 -8.01 -29.19
CA LYS A 22 -23.04 -6.96 -29.80
C LYS A 22 -23.61 -7.43 -31.14
N LYS A 23 -22.75 -7.90 -32.05
CA LYS A 23 -23.15 -8.41 -33.38
C LYS A 23 -24.13 -9.59 -33.28
N TYR A 24 -23.93 -10.49 -32.32
CA TYR A 24 -24.83 -11.64 -32.12
C TYR A 24 -26.25 -11.22 -31.70
N LYS A 25 -26.37 -10.23 -30.80
CA LYS A 25 -27.67 -9.74 -30.31
C LYS A 25 -28.48 -8.99 -31.37
N THR A 26 -27.82 -8.25 -32.26
CA THR A 26 -28.50 -7.49 -33.33
C THR A 26 -29.13 -8.40 -34.38
N ILE A 27 -28.53 -9.56 -34.64
CA ILE A 27 -28.95 -10.46 -35.74
C ILE A 27 -29.95 -11.53 -35.26
N GLU A 28 -29.83 -12.03 -34.03
CA GLU A 28 -30.73 -13.06 -33.49
C GLU A 28 -31.36 -12.64 -32.13
N PRO A 29 -32.18 -11.56 -32.09
CA PRO A 29 -32.73 -11.02 -30.84
C PRO A 29 -33.63 -12.00 -30.08
N THR A 30 -34.34 -12.89 -30.78
CA THR A 30 -35.22 -13.91 -30.20
C THR A 30 -34.49 -15.13 -29.62
N LYS A 31 -33.20 -15.34 -29.94
CA LYS A 31 -32.36 -16.41 -29.35
C LYS A 31 -31.44 -15.91 -28.24
N SER A 32 -31.72 -14.72 -27.69
CA SER A 32 -31.03 -14.06 -26.56
C SER A 32 -30.84 -14.93 -25.29
N LEU A 33 -31.55 -16.07 -25.20
CA LEU A 33 -31.39 -17.11 -24.17
C LEU A 33 -30.30 -18.17 -24.47
N ASP A 34 -29.54 -18.07 -25.57
CA ASP A 34 -28.50 -19.06 -25.89
C ASP A 34 -27.43 -19.08 -24.76
N SER A 35 -27.23 -20.25 -24.16
CA SER A 35 -26.24 -20.49 -23.10
C SER A 35 -24.84 -20.00 -23.47
N LEU A 36 -24.56 -19.93 -24.77
CA LEU A 36 -23.34 -19.43 -25.36
C LEU A 36 -23.16 -17.90 -25.21
N VAL A 37 -24.23 -17.11 -25.30
CA VAL A 37 -24.21 -15.66 -25.03
C VAL A 37 -24.01 -15.41 -23.54
N LYS A 38 -24.66 -16.21 -22.68
CA LYS A 38 -24.45 -16.16 -21.22
C LYS A 38 -22.98 -16.45 -20.87
N LYS A 39 -22.41 -17.51 -21.47
CA LYS A 39 -20.99 -17.86 -21.30
C LYS A 39 -20.06 -16.75 -21.78
N ALA A 40 -20.33 -16.14 -22.94
CA ALA A 40 -19.54 -15.02 -23.45
C ALA A 40 -19.60 -13.79 -22.54
N LYS A 41 -20.79 -13.44 -22.03
CA LYS A 41 -20.96 -12.31 -21.09
C LYS A 41 -20.23 -12.56 -19.77
N ASN A 42 -20.36 -13.75 -19.20
CA ASN A 42 -19.64 -14.10 -17.97
C ASN A 42 -18.12 -14.03 -18.16
N LEU A 43 -17.61 -14.54 -19.28
CA LEU A 43 -16.19 -14.43 -19.62
C LEU A 43 -15.76 -12.96 -19.78
N LEU A 44 -16.57 -12.13 -20.45
CA LEU A 44 -16.28 -10.70 -20.61
C LEU A 44 -16.20 -9.98 -19.26
N GLU A 45 -17.17 -10.25 -18.38
CA GLU A 45 -17.22 -9.62 -17.06
C GLU A 45 -16.04 -10.05 -16.19
N MET A 46 -15.68 -11.34 -16.22
CA MET A 46 -14.49 -11.85 -15.53
C MET A 46 -13.21 -11.15 -16.02
N LEU A 47 -13.02 -11.00 -17.35
CA LEU A 47 -11.86 -10.30 -17.91
C LEU A 47 -11.80 -8.82 -17.47
N LYS A 48 -12.95 -8.13 -17.47
CA LYS A 48 -13.06 -6.75 -16.98
C LYS A 48 -12.72 -6.65 -15.49
N CYS A 49 -13.18 -7.61 -14.69
CA CYS A 49 -12.87 -7.66 -13.26
C CYS A 49 -11.38 -7.93 -13.00
N SER A 50 -10.77 -8.86 -13.75
CA SER A 50 -9.33 -9.15 -13.67
C SER A 50 -8.50 -7.90 -13.98
N LYS A 51 -8.77 -7.23 -15.10
CA LYS A 51 -8.10 -5.98 -15.47
C LYS A 51 -8.30 -4.87 -14.43
N GLY A 52 -9.53 -4.73 -13.93
CA GLY A 52 -9.87 -3.77 -12.88
C GLY A 52 -9.10 -4.02 -11.58
N LEU A 53 -8.98 -5.28 -11.15
CA LEU A 53 -8.20 -5.66 -9.99
C LEU A 53 -6.71 -5.36 -10.20
N SER A 54 -6.14 -5.68 -11.36
CA SER A 54 -4.74 -5.35 -11.66
C SER A 54 -4.48 -3.84 -11.57
N SER A 55 -5.36 -3.01 -12.16
CA SER A 55 -5.24 -1.55 -12.05
C SER A 55 -5.39 -1.05 -10.61
N ALA A 56 -6.32 -1.60 -9.84
CA ALA A 56 -6.52 -1.23 -8.44
C ALA A 56 -5.29 -1.59 -7.58
N VAL A 57 -4.74 -2.80 -7.76
CA VAL A 57 -3.52 -3.26 -7.07
C VAL A 57 -2.33 -2.34 -7.38
N LEU A 58 -2.17 -1.91 -8.64
CA LEU A 58 -1.13 -0.97 -9.03
C LEU A 58 -1.31 0.42 -8.40
N SER A 59 -2.55 0.91 -8.27
CA SER A 59 -2.84 2.20 -7.64
C SER A 59 -2.57 2.22 -6.13
N ARG A 60 -2.61 1.04 -5.49
CA ARG A 60 -2.47 0.85 -4.03
C ARG A 60 -3.48 1.64 -3.19
N VAL A 61 -4.60 2.04 -3.77
CA VAL A 61 -5.69 2.69 -3.04
C VAL A 61 -6.58 1.63 -2.40
N ILE A 62 -6.68 1.64 -1.06
CA ILE A 62 -7.44 0.65 -0.27
C ILE A 62 -8.87 0.51 -0.77
N ALA A 63 -9.56 1.64 -1.03
CA ALA A 63 -10.94 1.65 -1.48
C ALA A 63 -11.13 1.00 -2.86
N ASP A 64 -10.19 1.23 -3.78
CA ASP A 64 -10.25 0.68 -5.14
C ASP A 64 -10.00 -0.82 -5.14
N ILE A 65 -9.00 -1.28 -4.37
CA ILE A 65 -8.69 -2.71 -4.24
C ILE A 65 -9.86 -3.44 -3.59
N GLN A 66 -10.43 -2.90 -2.50
CA GLN A 66 -11.58 -3.50 -1.84
C GLN A 66 -12.79 -3.60 -2.78
N SER A 67 -13.09 -2.53 -3.51
CA SER A 67 -14.20 -2.51 -4.48
C SER A 67 -14.01 -3.53 -5.60
N ALA A 68 -12.78 -3.69 -6.10
CA ALA A 68 -12.45 -4.69 -7.12
C ALA A 68 -12.59 -6.13 -6.60
N VAL A 69 -12.09 -6.40 -5.39
CA VAL A 69 -12.23 -7.71 -4.72
C VAL A 69 -13.70 -8.06 -4.50
N ASP A 70 -14.50 -7.11 -3.98
CA ASP A 70 -15.92 -7.34 -3.71
C ASP A 70 -16.71 -7.61 -4.99
N ARG A 71 -16.37 -6.92 -6.10
CA ARG A 71 -16.98 -7.17 -7.41
C ARG A 71 -16.68 -8.60 -7.91
N ILE A 72 -15.45 -9.07 -7.76
CA ILE A 72 -15.06 -10.43 -8.16
C ILE A 72 -15.80 -11.48 -7.34
N LYS A 73 -15.85 -11.31 -6.00
CA LYS A 73 -16.57 -12.22 -5.11
C LYS A 73 -18.07 -12.28 -5.39
N LYS A 74 -18.71 -11.13 -5.61
CA LYS A 74 -20.13 -11.06 -5.99
C LYS A 74 -20.41 -11.70 -7.36
N GLY A 75 -19.43 -11.64 -8.27
CA GLY A 75 -19.51 -12.26 -9.59
C GLY A 75 -19.34 -13.79 -9.59
N GLY A 76 -18.79 -14.36 -8.50
CA GLY A 76 -18.52 -15.80 -8.40
C GLY A 76 -17.45 -16.28 -9.39
N PHE A 77 -16.41 -15.48 -9.63
CA PHE A 77 -15.33 -15.82 -10.57
C PHE A 77 -14.19 -16.55 -9.84
N ASP A 78 -14.38 -17.86 -9.61
CA ASP A 78 -13.41 -18.71 -8.90
C ASP A 78 -12.04 -18.74 -9.59
N GLU A 79 -11.97 -18.51 -10.90
CA GLU A 79 -10.72 -18.44 -11.65
C GLU A 79 -9.80 -17.31 -11.18
N LEU A 80 -10.32 -16.29 -10.51
CA LEU A 80 -9.57 -15.14 -9.99
C LEU A 80 -9.23 -15.29 -8.49
N SER A 81 -9.48 -16.46 -7.89
CA SER A 81 -9.31 -16.67 -6.44
C SER A 81 -7.87 -16.38 -5.95
N SER A 82 -6.86 -16.75 -6.75
CA SER A 82 -5.44 -16.49 -6.41
C SER A 82 -5.11 -14.99 -6.42
N ASP A 83 -5.64 -14.26 -7.42
CA ASP A 83 -5.44 -12.82 -7.53
C ASP A 83 -6.15 -12.09 -6.38
N VAL A 84 -7.38 -12.52 -6.05
CA VAL A 84 -8.15 -12.01 -4.90
C VAL A 84 -7.39 -12.24 -3.59
N ALA A 85 -6.90 -13.45 -3.35
CA ALA A 85 -6.14 -13.76 -2.14
C ALA A 85 -4.88 -12.89 -2.01
N SER A 86 -4.19 -12.61 -3.13
CA SER A 86 -3.02 -11.74 -3.18
C SER A 86 -3.39 -10.28 -2.89
N ALA A 87 -4.49 -9.80 -3.46
CA ALA A 87 -5.01 -8.46 -3.21
C ALA A 87 -5.47 -8.27 -1.75
N GLU A 88 -6.06 -9.28 -1.13
CA GLU A 88 -6.46 -9.26 0.28
C GLU A 88 -5.25 -9.18 1.23
N LYS A 89 -4.18 -9.91 0.93
CA LYS A 89 -2.90 -9.78 1.65
C LYS A 89 -2.35 -8.37 1.53
N LEU A 90 -2.39 -7.77 0.34
CA LEU A 90 -2.00 -6.37 0.15
C LEU A 90 -2.88 -5.40 0.95
N LEU A 91 -4.20 -5.60 0.97
CA LEU A 91 -5.13 -4.78 1.76
C LEU A 91 -4.80 -4.80 3.26
N LEU A 92 -4.48 -5.98 3.81
CA LEU A 92 -4.08 -6.11 5.22
C LEU A 92 -2.82 -5.28 5.51
N ARG A 93 -1.81 -5.37 4.64
CA ARG A 93 -0.58 -4.57 4.77
C ARG A 93 -0.85 -3.08 4.67
N LEU A 94 -1.57 -2.63 3.64
CA LEU A 94 -1.91 -1.20 3.47
C LEU A 94 -2.68 -0.63 4.66
N ARG A 95 -3.65 -1.37 5.21
CA ARG A 95 -4.39 -0.97 6.42
C ARG A 95 -3.48 -0.90 7.65
N HIS A 96 -2.53 -1.82 7.77
CA HIS A 96 -1.54 -1.75 8.84
C HIS A 96 -0.71 -0.46 8.77
N LEU A 97 -0.23 -0.10 7.58
CA LEU A 97 0.55 1.13 7.35
C LEU A 97 -0.29 2.39 7.61
N GLU A 98 -1.55 2.40 7.20
CA GLU A 98 -2.51 3.48 7.48
C GLU A 98 -2.66 3.69 8.99
N ARG A 99 -2.82 2.59 9.75
CA ARG A 99 -2.92 2.64 11.21
C ARG A 99 -1.64 3.20 11.85
N LEU A 100 -0.46 2.70 11.46
CA LEU A 100 0.82 3.21 11.97
C LEU A 100 0.99 4.71 11.66
N ARG A 101 0.57 5.15 10.47
CA ARG A 101 0.56 6.57 10.10
C ARG A 101 -0.37 7.35 11.03
N SER A 102 -1.59 6.89 11.26
CA SER A 102 -2.56 7.55 12.15
C SER A 102 -2.04 7.67 13.57
N GLU A 103 -1.43 6.62 14.12
CA GLU A 103 -0.83 6.64 15.47
C GLU A 103 0.20 7.79 15.60
N VAL A 104 1.06 7.99 14.59
CA VAL A 104 2.01 9.12 14.56
C VAL A 104 1.31 10.47 14.44
N LEU A 105 0.27 10.58 13.60
CA LEU A 105 -0.48 11.82 13.39
C LEU A 105 -1.29 12.22 14.64
N GLU A 106 -1.68 11.26 15.47
CA GLU A 106 -2.43 11.46 16.71
C GLU A 106 -1.54 11.79 17.92
N LEU A 107 -0.21 11.63 17.82
CA LEU A 107 0.72 11.98 18.92
C LEU A 107 0.48 13.38 19.48
N LYS A 108 0.51 13.56 20.79
CA LYS A 108 0.37 14.91 21.37
C LYS A 108 1.58 15.77 21.00
N GLN A 109 1.36 17.08 20.82
CA GLN A 109 2.48 18.01 20.57
C GLN A 109 3.47 18.04 21.74
N SER A 110 3.01 17.81 22.97
CA SER A 110 3.86 17.65 24.15
C SER A 110 4.84 16.49 24.01
N THR A 111 4.44 15.38 23.39
CA THR A 111 5.31 14.22 23.15
C THR A 111 6.41 14.53 22.13
N ILE A 112 6.10 15.31 21.09
CA ILE A 112 7.11 15.79 20.12
C ILE A 112 8.05 16.79 20.78
N ALA A 113 7.52 17.67 21.64
CA ALA A 113 8.32 18.62 22.40
C ALA A 113 9.26 17.92 23.40
N GLU A 114 8.80 16.84 24.05
CA GLU A 114 9.60 15.99 24.93
C GLU A 114 10.78 15.39 24.17
N LEU A 115 10.52 14.70 23.05
CA LEU A 115 11.58 14.19 22.16
C LEU A 115 12.59 15.28 21.82
N ARG A 116 12.12 16.46 21.39
CA ARG A 116 13.00 17.58 21.03
C ARG A 116 13.82 18.09 22.22
N SER A 117 13.31 17.99 23.45
CA SER A 117 13.94 18.56 24.65
C SER A 117 15.17 17.79 25.14
N TYR A 118 15.36 16.54 24.71
CA TYR A 118 16.51 15.73 25.15
C TYR A 118 17.83 16.42 24.80
N LYS A 119 18.67 16.64 25.81
CA LYS A 119 20.04 17.17 25.61
C LYS A 119 20.95 16.12 24.99
N GLN A 120 20.84 14.89 25.48
CA GLN A 120 21.55 13.71 24.99
C GLN A 120 20.54 12.56 24.92
N PRO A 121 20.01 12.23 23.74
CA PRO A 121 19.12 11.09 23.60
C PRO A 121 19.91 9.80 23.84
N ILE A 122 19.24 8.76 24.34
CA ILE A 122 19.83 7.42 24.27
C ILE A 122 20.01 7.02 22.80
N PRO A 123 21.01 6.16 22.46
CA PRO A 123 21.33 5.82 21.07
C PRO A 123 20.13 5.33 20.26
N VAL A 124 19.27 4.52 20.87
CA VAL A 124 18.07 3.97 20.21
C VAL A 124 17.12 5.07 19.74
N ILE A 125 16.85 6.08 20.58
CA ILE A 125 15.99 7.21 20.21
C ILE A 125 16.59 8.01 19.06
N HIS A 126 17.91 8.27 19.11
CA HIS A 126 18.59 8.96 18.00
C HIS A 126 18.44 8.16 16.71
N ASN A 127 18.71 6.86 16.74
CA ASN A 127 18.62 5.98 15.58
C ASN A 127 17.20 5.90 14.99
N VAL A 128 16.18 5.80 15.83
CA VAL A 128 14.76 5.82 15.40
C VAL A 128 14.44 7.12 14.67
N MET A 129 14.80 8.26 15.24
CA MET A 129 14.53 9.56 14.60
C MET A 129 15.34 9.75 13.32
N LYS A 130 16.58 9.25 13.30
CA LYS A 130 17.44 9.24 12.12
C LYS A 130 16.83 8.43 10.99
N ALA A 131 16.36 7.21 11.28
CA ALA A 131 15.67 6.36 10.31
C ALA A 131 14.35 6.99 9.84
N THR A 132 13.58 7.60 10.75
CA THR A 132 12.35 8.34 10.40
C THR A 132 12.63 9.42 9.36
N TYR A 133 13.60 10.29 9.61
CA TYR A 133 13.93 11.37 8.67
C TYR A 133 14.58 10.86 7.38
N MET A 134 15.33 9.76 7.45
CA MET A 134 15.87 9.09 6.26
C MET A 134 14.76 8.59 5.33
N LEU A 135 13.73 7.92 5.86
CA LEU A 135 12.56 7.53 5.07
C LEU A 135 11.86 8.73 4.44
N LEU A 136 11.82 9.86 5.17
CA LEU A 136 11.26 11.12 4.66
C LEU A 136 12.16 11.85 3.65
N GLY A 137 13.31 11.27 3.27
CA GLY A 137 14.22 11.81 2.26
C GLY A 137 15.27 12.78 2.80
N VAL A 138 15.50 12.83 4.11
CA VAL A 138 16.63 13.60 4.67
C VAL A 138 17.91 12.74 4.60
N PRO A 139 19.00 13.26 4.01
CA PRO A 139 20.29 12.57 3.98
C PRO A 139 20.79 12.15 5.36
N GLU A 140 21.45 10.99 5.43
CA GLU A 140 21.93 10.43 6.71
C GLU A 140 22.98 11.33 7.39
N ASN A 141 23.82 12.01 6.60
CA ASN A 141 24.84 12.91 7.10
C ASN A 141 24.25 14.13 7.83
N GLU A 142 23.06 14.60 7.43
CA GLU A 142 22.35 15.72 8.07
C GLU A 142 21.75 15.33 9.42
N THR A 143 21.57 14.04 9.69
CA THR A 143 20.96 13.51 10.92
C THR A 143 21.99 12.88 11.88
N LYS A 144 23.30 13.04 11.60
CA LYS A 144 24.40 12.56 12.46
C LYS A 144 24.43 13.19 13.84
N LYS A 145 24.10 14.47 13.96
CA LYS A 145 24.07 15.20 15.24
C LYS A 145 22.64 15.30 15.73
N TRP A 146 22.43 15.08 17.02
CA TRP A 146 21.10 15.23 17.62
C TRP A 146 20.54 16.64 17.46
N SER A 147 21.37 17.68 17.57
CA SER A 147 20.96 19.07 17.34
C SER A 147 20.34 19.32 15.97
N SER A 148 20.80 18.61 14.93
CA SER A 148 20.17 18.65 13.61
C SER A 148 18.77 18.03 13.63
N ILE A 149 18.60 16.89 14.32
CA ILE A 149 17.29 16.26 14.50
C ILE A 149 16.35 17.15 15.32
N GLN A 150 16.84 17.78 16.40
CA GLN A 150 16.06 18.75 17.17
C GLN A 150 15.58 19.93 16.32
N THR A 151 16.41 20.37 15.36
CA THR A 151 16.05 21.42 14.40
C THR A 151 14.94 20.94 13.45
N LEU A 152 15.05 19.71 12.95
CA LEU A 152 14.02 19.08 12.11
C LEU A 152 12.70 18.86 12.85
N LEU A 153 12.76 18.45 14.13
CA LEU A 153 11.59 18.29 15.02
C LEU A 153 10.90 19.63 15.29
N GLY A 154 11.66 20.73 15.25
CA GLY A 154 11.15 22.08 15.43
C GLY A 154 10.51 22.71 14.21
N LYS A 155 10.61 22.08 13.03
CA LYS A 155 9.98 22.61 11.81
C LYS A 155 8.45 22.51 11.89
N THR A 156 7.76 23.48 11.28
CA THR A 156 6.30 23.58 11.25
C THR A 156 5.78 23.70 9.82
N GLY A 157 4.47 23.69 9.64
CA GLY A 157 3.85 23.82 8.30
C GLY A 157 4.21 22.65 7.37
N LYS A 158 4.62 22.95 6.13
CA LYS A 158 4.95 21.96 5.11
C LYS A 158 6.15 21.07 5.49
N ASP A 159 7.12 21.63 6.22
CA ASP A 159 8.31 20.91 6.65
C ASP A 159 8.16 20.21 8.01
N GLY A 160 7.01 20.41 8.68
CA GLY A 160 6.74 19.79 9.96
C GLY A 160 6.65 18.26 9.85
N LEU A 161 7.19 17.56 10.86
CA LEU A 161 7.31 16.10 10.86
C LEU A 161 5.99 15.39 10.54
N LYS A 162 4.91 15.74 11.26
CA LYS A 162 3.59 15.17 11.02
C LYS A 162 3.05 15.45 9.62
N ARG A 163 3.30 16.65 9.08
CA ARG A 163 2.85 17.01 7.73
C ARG A 163 3.56 16.15 6.69
N ARG A 164 4.88 15.98 6.82
CA ARG A 164 5.67 15.12 5.94
C ARG A 164 5.20 13.67 5.98
N ILE A 165 4.90 13.14 7.17
CA ILE A 165 4.35 11.78 7.35
C ILE A 165 2.93 11.64 6.77
N SER A 166 2.08 12.67 6.91
CA SER A 166 0.71 12.62 6.35
C SER A 166 0.68 12.49 4.83
N THR A 167 1.68 13.06 4.13
CA THR A 167 1.79 13.03 2.67
C THR A 167 2.80 11.99 2.18
N PHE A 168 3.37 11.20 3.09
CA PHE A 168 4.39 10.21 2.78
C PHE A 168 3.80 9.02 2.01
N LYS A 169 4.50 8.61 0.94
CA LYS A 169 4.18 7.43 0.14
C LYS A 169 5.30 6.41 0.29
N GLU A 170 4.96 5.19 0.69
CA GLU A 170 5.91 4.08 0.83
C GLU A 170 6.64 3.77 -0.49
N THR A 171 5.99 4.00 -1.63
CA THR A 171 6.54 3.76 -2.97
C THR A 171 7.67 4.73 -3.35
N SER A 172 7.88 5.84 -2.61
CA SER A 172 9.00 6.74 -2.85
C SER A 172 10.30 6.30 -2.18
N VAL A 173 10.28 5.24 -1.37
CA VAL A 173 11.46 4.74 -0.66
C VAL A 173 12.17 3.68 -1.49
N THR A 174 13.47 3.85 -1.68
CA THR A 174 14.30 2.85 -2.37
C THR A 174 14.65 1.69 -1.44
N LEU A 175 14.95 0.53 -2.03
CA LEU A 175 15.37 -0.66 -1.29
C LEU A 175 16.64 -0.41 -0.45
N GLU A 176 17.57 0.41 -0.94
CA GLU A 176 18.78 0.81 -0.22
C GLU A 176 18.43 1.62 1.04
N ILE A 177 17.55 2.61 0.92
CA ILE A 177 17.09 3.43 2.05
C ILE A 177 16.39 2.53 3.09
N ALA A 178 15.51 1.63 2.66
CA ALA A 178 14.81 0.73 3.59
C ALA A 178 15.79 -0.20 4.34
N ARG A 179 16.78 -0.79 3.64
CA ARG A 179 17.82 -1.61 4.28
C ARG A 179 18.67 -0.80 5.25
N ARG A 180 19.02 0.43 4.90
CA ARG A 180 19.79 1.32 5.77
C ARG A 180 19.00 1.72 7.01
N ALA A 181 17.71 2.08 6.85
CA ALA A 181 16.81 2.37 7.96
C ALA A 181 16.65 1.15 8.88
N LYS A 182 16.48 -0.06 8.33
CA LYS A 182 16.46 -1.32 9.10
C LYS A 182 17.72 -1.51 9.94
N HIS A 183 18.88 -1.23 9.35
CA HIS A 183 20.16 -1.35 10.06
C HIS A 183 20.29 -0.32 11.19
N LEU A 184 19.78 0.91 11.01
CA LEU A 184 19.82 1.95 12.04
C LEU A 184 19.01 1.56 13.29
N ILE A 185 17.78 1.06 13.10
CA ILE A 185 16.87 0.75 14.21
C ILE A 185 17.14 -0.60 14.88
N GLY A 186 18.08 -1.40 14.35
CA GLY A 186 18.36 -2.75 14.84
C GLY A 186 17.25 -3.75 14.51
N GLN A 187 17.57 -5.05 14.58
CA GLN A 187 16.57 -6.12 14.35
C GLN A 187 15.91 -6.61 15.65
N GLU A 188 16.42 -6.21 16.82
CA GLU A 188 16.11 -6.84 18.11
C GLU A 188 15.93 -5.84 19.27
N GLU A 189 15.76 -4.55 18.98
CA GLU A 189 15.45 -3.60 20.06
C GLU A 189 14.08 -3.93 20.65
N ASP A 190 14.03 -4.19 21.94
CA ASP A 190 12.80 -4.48 22.66
C ASP A 190 11.89 -3.25 22.65
N LEU A 191 10.72 -3.39 22.03
CA LEU A 191 9.73 -2.31 21.93
C LEU A 191 9.29 -1.83 23.32
N GLU A 192 9.21 -2.72 24.31
CA GLU A 192 8.84 -2.36 25.68
C GLU A 192 9.92 -1.44 26.27
N SER A 193 11.19 -1.82 26.14
CA SER A 193 12.33 -0.99 26.54
C SER A 193 12.33 0.41 25.88
N ILE A 194 11.99 0.51 24.58
CA ILE A 194 11.88 1.83 23.92
C ILE A 194 10.71 2.63 24.49
N ARG A 195 9.56 1.98 24.69
CA ARG A 195 8.34 2.63 25.18
C ARG A 195 8.49 3.13 26.61
N ASP A 196 9.21 2.39 27.46
CA ASP A 196 9.51 2.77 28.84
C ASP A 196 10.37 4.04 28.93
N VAL A 197 11.24 4.25 27.94
CA VAL A 197 12.04 5.49 27.87
C VAL A 197 11.30 6.62 27.16
N SER A 198 10.59 6.32 26.07
CA SER A 198 9.86 7.32 25.30
C SER A 198 8.74 6.72 24.46
N ALA A 199 7.49 6.97 24.88
CA ALA A 199 6.30 6.61 24.13
C ALA A 199 6.29 7.23 22.71
N GLY A 200 6.84 8.44 22.56
CA GLY A 200 7.01 9.09 21.27
C GLY A 200 7.96 8.32 20.35
N ALA A 201 9.13 7.95 20.87
CA ALA A 201 10.11 7.18 20.11
C ALA A 201 9.57 5.79 19.71
N ALA A 202 8.85 5.11 20.61
CA ALA A 202 8.23 3.82 20.31
C ALA A 202 7.22 3.91 19.14
N THR A 203 6.45 5.00 19.08
CA THR A 203 5.49 5.22 17.98
C THR A 203 6.21 5.41 16.65
N PHE A 204 7.31 6.18 16.63
CA PHE A 204 8.14 6.34 15.43
C PHE A 204 8.88 5.06 15.05
N TYR A 205 9.35 4.28 16.03
CA TYR A 205 9.97 2.98 15.79
C TYR A 205 9.02 2.05 15.04
N LEU A 206 7.79 1.87 15.55
CA LEU A 206 6.77 1.04 14.90
C LEU A 206 6.46 1.51 13.47
N TRP A 207 6.35 2.83 13.28
CA TRP A 207 6.13 3.40 11.95
C TRP A 207 7.27 3.09 10.99
N VAL A 208 8.52 3.32 11.40
CA VAL A 208 9.71 3.01 10.58
C VAL A 208 9.76 1.53 10.25
N THR A 209 9.56 0.65 11.24
CA THR A 209 9.56 -0.80 11.05
C THR A 209 8.52 -1.23 10.02
N GLY A 210 7.28 -0.77 10.14
CA GLY A 210 6.23 -1.10 9.17
C GLY A 210 6.54 -0.60 7.76
N MET A 211 7.08 0.63 7.61
CA MET A 211 7.48 1.15 6.30
C MET A 211 8.62 0.32 5.68
N VAL A 212 9.63 -0.03 6.48
CA VAL A 212 10.76 -0.84 6.04
C VAL A 212 10.30 -2.22 5.60
N GLU A 213 9.48 -2.89 6.39
CA GLU A 213 8.94 -4.22 6.06
C GLU A 213 8.15 -4.20 4.76
N GLU A 214 7.30 -3.19 4.56
CA GLU A 214 6.54 -3.05 3.32
C GLU A 214 7.44 -2.90 2.09
N VAL A 215 8.47 -2.04 2.17
CA VAL A 215 9.40 -1.82 1.06
C VAL A 215 10.21 -3.08 0.76
N LEU A 216 10.67 -3.78 1.80
CA LEU A 216 11.41 -5.03 1.64
C LEU A 216 10.55 -6.15 1.04
N HIS A 217 9.28 -6.24 1.44
CA HIS A 217 8.35 -7.23 0.90
C HIS A 217 8.03 -6.98 -0.58
N ASN A 218 7.86 -5.72 -0.99
CA ASN A 218 7.55 -5.38 -2.38
C ASN A 218 8.73 -5.55 -3.35
N ALA A 219 9.95 -5.75 -2.83
CA ALA A 219 11.15 -5.97 -3.63
C ALA A 219 11.46 -7.46 -3.90
N GLN A 220 10.64 -8.37 -3.37
CA GLN A 220 10.72 -9.83 -3.57
C GLN A 220 9.78 -10.25 -4.70
#